data_AF-A0A9P7ATP9-F1
#
_entry.id   AF-A0A9P7ATP9-F1
#
_cell.length_a   1.000
_cell.length_b   1.000
_cell.length_c   1.000
_cell.angle_alpha   90.00
_cell.angle_beta   90.00
_cell.angle_gamma   90.00
#
_symmetry.space_group_name_H-M   'P 1'
#
loop_
_entity.id
_entity.type
_entity.pdbx_description
1 polymer ?
#
loop_
_entity_poly.entity_id
_entity_poly.type
_entity_poly.pdbx_seq_one_letter_code
_entity_poly.pdbx_strand_id
1 'polypeptide(L)'
;KFKEAVQGVKDSQYAFDWLSETTDNETLVKWEAEATAAQDDQLQNPSAMDIYEVKLTKGQSQCNTYLQHADMWPAGNIYRSAVTWLAAGITLEETQVALLIDVKKLGRWPTNTQKLAVAQHCN
;
A
#
# COMPACT_ATOMS: atom_id res chain seq x y z
N LYS A 1 6.73 15.00 28.85
CA LYS A 1 5.47 15.73 28.51
C LYS A 1 5.64 17.25 28.56
N PHE A 2 5.69 17.94 29.71
CA PHE A 2 5.80 19.42 29.72
C PHE A 2 7.12 19.95 29.14
N LYS A 3 8.26 19.36 29.50
CA LYS A 3 9.58 19.77 28.95
C LYS A 3 9.67 19.59 27.43
N GLU A 4 9.11 18.50 26.91
CA GLU A 4 9.04 18.23 25.47
C GLU A 4 8.11 19.20 24.76
N ALA A 5 6.97 19.55 25.36
CA ALA A 5 6.07 20.56 24.82
C ALA A 5 6.75 21.94 24.76
N VAL A 6 7.49 22.33 25.80
CA VAL A 6 8.26 23.58 25.81
C VAL A 6 9.35 23.58 24.75
N GLN A 7 10.01 22.44 24.52
CA GLN A 7 11.00 22.33 23.45
C GLN A 7 10.35 22.39 22.07
N GLY A 8 9.24 21.66 21.87
CA GLY A 8 8.50 21.66 20.62
C GLY A 8 8.05 23.07 20.21
N VAL A 9 7.60 23.89 21.18
CA VAL A 9 7.22 25.30 20.92
C VAL A 9 8.41 26.12 20.43
N LYS A 10 9.60 25.94 21.02
CA LYS A 10 10.81 26.64 20.60
C LYS A 10 11.25 26.23 19.19
N ASP A 11 11.21 24.92 18.92
CA ASP A 11 11.63 24.36 17.64
C ASP A 11 10.68 24.79 16.52
N SER A 12 9.38 24.81 16.80
CA SER A 12 8.37 25.29 15.85
C SER A 12 8.49 26.80 15.60
N GLN A 13 8.77 27.59 16.63
CA GLN A 13 8.97 29.04 16.47
C GLN A 13 10.20 29.30 15.58
N TYR A 14 11.30 28.62 15.86
CA TYR A 14 12.52 28.75 15.06
C TYR A 14 12.29 28.39 13.59
N ALA A 15 11.57 27.29 13.32
CA ALA A 15 11.26 26.88 11.96
C ALA A 15 10.33 27.89 11.23
N PHE A 16 9.37 28.47 11.95
CA PHE A 16 8.48 29.49 11.42
C PHE A 16 9.23 30.79 11.08
N ASP A 17 10.07 31.26 12.01
CA ASP A 17 10.87 32.47 11.82
C ASP A 17 11.81 32.31 10.62
N TRP A 18 12.51 31.17 10.53
CA TRP A 18 13.36 30.85 9.39
C TRP A 18 12.58 30.81 8.06
N LEU A 19 11.38 30.24 8.05
CA LEU A 19 10.53 30.21 6.85
C LEU A 19 10.11 31.64 6.45
N SER A 20 9.76 32.47 7.43
CA SER A 20 9.34 33.84 7.17
C SER A 20 10.49 34.71 6.63
N GLU A 21 11.70 34.54 7.15
CA GLU A 21 12.89 35.28 6.69
C GLU A 21 13.35 34.88 5.29
N THR A 22 13.08 33.63 4.89
CA THR A 22 13.49 33.10 3.57
C THR A 22 12.46 33.28 2.47
N THR A 23 11.24 33.70 2.83
CA THR A 23 10.11 33.84 1.90
C THR A 23 9.95 35.29 1.44
N ASP A 24 9.50 35.49 0.20
CA ASP A 24 9.22 36.81 -0.34
C ASP A 24 8.01 37.48 0.36
N ASN A 25 8.08 38.80 0.51
CA ASN A 25 7.11 39.58 1.28
C ASN A 25 5.70 39.53 0.66
N GLU A 26 5.59 39.47 -0.67
CA GLU A 26 4.29 39.35 -1.34
C GLU A 26 3.59 38.02 -0.98
N THR A 27 4.37 36.95 -0.85
CA THR A 27 3.87 35.63 -0.48
C THR A 27 3.45 35.58 0.99
N LEU A 28 4.21 36.25 1.88
CA LEU A 28 3.86 36.35 3.29
C LEU A 28 2.53 37.09 3.51
N VAL A 29 2.35 38.24 2.86
CA VAL A 29 1.10 39.01 2.93
C VAL A 29 -0.10 38.19 2.45
N LYS A 30 0.09 37.42 1.37
CA LYS A 30 -0.95 36.53 0.85
C LYS A 30 -1.32 35.44 1.86
N TRP A 31 -0.33 34.77 2.46
CA TRP A 31 -0.58 33.73 3.46
C TRP A 31 -1.23 34.28 4.73
N GLU A 32 -0.85 35.47 5.16
CA GLU A 32 -1.47 36.13 6.32
C GLU A 32 -2.95 36.47 6.04
N ALA A 33 -3.26 36.94 4.83
CA ALA A 33 -4.63 37.18 4.40
C ALA A 33 -5.45 35.88 4.32
N GLU A 34 -4.88 34.80 3.78
CA GLU A 34 -5.51 33.47 3.71
C GLU A 34 -5.74 32.89 5.12
N ALA A 35 -4.77 33.04 6.03
CA ALA A 35 -4.88 32.59 7.41
C ALA A 35 -5.97 33.36 8.17
N THR A 36 -6.05 34.67 7.98
CA THR A 36 -7.08 35.52 8.60
C THR A 36 -8.47 35.17 8.07
N ALA A 37 -8.61 35.00 6.76
CA ALA A 37 -9.87 34.58 6.16
C ALA A 37 -10.32 33.19 6.65
N ALA A 38 -9.39 32.23 6.75
CA ALA A 38 -9.69 30.91 7.29
C ALA A 38 -10.11 30.97 8.78
N GLN A 39 -9.48 31.84 9.57
CA GLN A 39 -9.81 32.05 10.98
C GLN A 39 -11.21 32.68 11.15
N ASP A 40 -11.56 33.65 10.30
CA ASP A 40 -12.87 34.29 10.30
C ASP A 40 -13.97 33.32 9.84
N ASP A 41 -13.72 32.53 8.79
CA ASP A 41 -14.63 31.49 8.32
C ASP A 41 -14.87 30.42 9.39
N GLN A 42 -13.84 30.08 10.17
CA GLN A 42 -13.95 29.16 11.31
C GLN A 42 -14.86 29.71 12.42
N LEU A 43 -14.79 31.02 12.71
CA LEU A 43 -15.66 31.66 13.70
C LEU A 43 -17.14 31.64 13.26
N GLN A 44 -17.39 31.72 11.95
CA GLN A 44 -18.74 31.64 11.38
C GLN A 44 -19.27 30.21 11.26
N ASN A 45 -18.39 29.21 11.10
CA ASN A 45 -18.76 27.81 11.00
C ASN A 45 -17.84 26.87 11.83
N PRO A 46 -18.21 26.57 13.09
CA PRO A 46 -17.46 25.67 13.97
C PRO A 46 -17.29 24.24 13.44
N SER A 47 -18.12 23.83 12.46
CA SER A 47 -18.00 22.50 11.81
C SER A 47 -16.95 22.45 10.69
N ALA A 48 -16.36 23.59 10.31
CA ALA A 48 -15.22 23.68 9.38
C ALA A 48 -13.85 23.61 10.08
N MET A 49 -13.85 23.46 11.41
CA MET A 49 -12.67 23.56 12.28
C MET A 49 -11.61 22.47 12.06
N ASP A 50 -11.95 21.43 11.31
CA ASP A 50 -11.10 20.25 11.26
C ASP A 50 -10.57 20.04 9.82
N ILE A 51 -9.59 20.89 9.48
CA ILE A 51 -8.69 20.68 8.33
C ILE A 51 -7.88 19.38 8.54
N TYR A 52 -7.75 18.94 9.80
CA TYR A 52 -7.18 17.64 10.19
C TYR A 52 -8.23 16.54 10.38
N GLU A 53 -9.53 16.81 10.17
CA GLU A 53 -10.53 15.74 10.03
C GLU A 53 -10.22 15.15 8.69
N VAL A 54 -9.39 14.10 8.73
CA VAL A 54 -9.33 13.19 7.61
C VAL A 54 -10.78 12.72 7.45
N LYS A 55 -11.47 13.27 6.45
CA LYS A 55 -12.73 12.73 5.94
C LYS A 55 -12.39 11.35 5.43
N LEU A 56 -12.32 10.38 6.35
CA LEU A 56 -12.16 8.98 6.08
C LEU A 56 -13.47 8.55 5.43
N THR A 57 -13.62 8.86 4.14
CA THR A 57 -14.45 8.04 3.28
C THR A 57 -14.01 6.61 3.55
N LYS A 58 -14.98 5.72 3.77
CA LYS A 58 -14.71 4.31 4.04
C LYS A 58 -13.72 3.84 2.99
N GLY A 59 -12.46 3.69 3.41
CA GLY A 59 -11.39 3.31 2.52
C GLY A 59 -11.81 2.04 1.81
N GLN A 60 -11.42 1.91 0.56
CA GLN A 60 -11.44 0.59 -0.08
C GLN A 60 -10.87 -0.42 0.92
N SER A 61 -11.57 -1.54 1.12
CA SER A 61 -11.07 -2.58 2.02
C SER A 61 -9.64 -2.92 1.59
N GLN A 62 -8.77 -3.33 2.53
CA GLN A 62 -7.41 -3.74 2.19
C GLN A 62 -7.39 -4.66 0.95
N CYS A 63 -8.39 -5.55 0.83
CA CYS A 63 -8.62 -6.41 -0.32
C CYS A 63 -8.71 -5.64 -1.66
N ASN A 64 -9.49 -4.56 -1.72
CA ASN A 64 -9.64 -3.74 -2.93
C ASN A 64 -8.35 -2.98 -3.26
N THR A 65 -7.61 -2.51 -2.26
CA THR A 65 -6.29 -1.89 -2.45
C THR A 65 -5.30 -2.91 -3.03
N TYR A 66 -5.26 -4.13 -2.48
CA TYR A 66 -4.43 -5.21 -3.02
C TYR A 66 -4.77 -5.56 -4.47
N LEU A 67 -6.06 -5.58 -4.84
CA LEU A 67 -6.51 -5.85 -6.21
C LEU A 67 -6.13 -4.72 -7.18
N GLN A 68 -6.32 -3.45 -6.80
CA GLN A 68 -5.86 -2.31 -7.62
C GLN A 68 -4.35 -2.32 -7.84
N HIS A 69 -3.57 -2.70 -6.82
CA HIS A 69 -2.13 -2.86 -6.95
C HIS A 69 -1.75 -4.10 -7.78
N ALA A 70 -2.56 -5.14 -7.85
CA ALA A 70 -2.30 -6.29 -8.72
C ALA A 70 -2.49 -5.93 -10.20
N ASP A 71 -3.49 -5.12 -10.52
CA ASP A 71 -3.82 -4.71 -11.90
C ASP A 71 -2.86 -3.64 -12.46
N MET A 72 -2.12 -2.93 -11.60
CA MET A 72 -1.27 -1.78 -11.99
C MET A 72 0.16 -2.16 -12.43
N TRP A 73 0.58 -3.43 -12.34
CA TRP A 73 1.97 -3.78 -12.67
C TRP A 73 2.12 -4.15 -14.16
N PRO A 74 2.89 -3.38 -14.96
CA PRO A 74 3.27 -3.84 -16.28
C PRO A 74 4.15 -5.08 -16.13
N ALA A 75 3.96 -6.05 -17.04
CA ALA A 75 4.59 -7.36 -17.09
C ALA A 75 6.12 -7.35 -17.32
N GLY A 76 6.85 -6.37 -16.79
CA GLY A 76 8.27 -6.20 -16.96
C GLY A 76 8.93 -5.78 -15.65
N ASN A 77 9.95 -6.56 -15.28
CA ASN A 77 10.98 -6.30 -14.27
C ASN A 77 10.77 -6.84 -12.83
N ILE A 78 11.23 -8.10 -12.65
CA ILE A 78 12.11 -8.63 -11.59
C ILE A 78 11.95 -8.08 -10.15
N TYR A 79 10.72 -7.84 -9.70
CA TYR A 79 10.38 -7.90 -8.28
C TYR A 79 9.15 -8.79 -8.15
N ARG A 80 9.37 -10.12 -8.13
CA ARG A 80 8.33 -11.09 -7.79
C ARG A 80 7.84 -10.75 -6.38
N SER A 81 6.69 -10.08 -6.30
CA SER A 81 6.00 -9.84 -5.05
C SER A 81 5.75 -11.17 -4.33
N ALA A 82 5.58 -11.14 -3.01
CA ALA A 82 5.28 -12.35 -2.23
C ALA A 82 4.09 -13.14 -2.82
N VAL A 83 3.13 -12.44 -3.43
CA VAL A 83 1.97 -13.03 -4.12
C VAL A 83 2.38 -13.89 -5.31
N THR A 84 3.36 -13.47 -6.13
CA THR A 84 3.85 -14.29 -7.24
C THR A 84 4.57 -15.55 -6.74
N TRP A 85 5.32 -15.45 -5.65
CA TRP A 85 5.94 -16.62 -5.02
C TRP A 85 4.91 -17.58 -4.42
N LEU A 86 3.87 -17.04 -3.78
CA LEU A 86 2.77 -17.83 -3.25
C LEU A 86 1.99 -18.52 -4.38
N ALA A 87 1.67 -17.80 -5.46
CA ALA A 87 1.00 -18.37 -6.63
C ALA A 87 1.85 -19.49 -7.26
N ALA A 88 3.16 -19.26 -7.44
CA ALA A 88 4.08 -20.28 -7.94
C ALA A 88 4.14 -21.49 -7.00
N GLY A 89 4.18 -21.27 -5.67
CA GLY A 89 4.12 -22.32 -4.66
C GLY A 89 2.86 -23.16 -4.75
N ILE A 90 1.69 -22.51 -4.85
CA ILE A 90 0.39 -23.19 -5.01
C ILE A 90 0.38 -24.03 -6.28
N THR A 91 0.79 -23.48 -7.42
CA THR A 91 0.82 -24.24 -8.69
C THR A 91 1.76 -25.46 -8.61
N LEU A 92 2.85 -25.35 -7.86
CA LEU A 92 3.78 -26.45 -7.64
C LEU A 92 3.18 -27.52 -6.73
N GLU A 93 2.46 -27.14 -5.68
CA GLU A 93 1.73 -28.09 -4.84
C GLU A 93 0.60 -28.80 -5.61
N GLU A 94 -0.16 -28.06 -6.43
CA GLU A 94 -1.24 -28.62 -7.25
C GLU A 94 -0.71 -29.66 -8.26
N THR A 95 0.38 -29.36 -8.94
CA THR A 95 1.03 -30.29 -9.88
C THR A 95 1.57 -31.53 -9.15
N GLN A 96 2.18 -31.38 -7.97
CA GLN A 96 2.61 -32.52 -7.15
C GLN A 96 1.44 -33.41 -6.74
N VAL A 97 0.32 -32.82 -6.32
CA VAL A 97 -0.90 -33.56 -5.95
C VAL A 97 -1.47 -34.31 -7.15
N ALA A 98 -1.53 -33.67 -8.32
CA ALA A 98 -1.98 -34.31 -9.55
C ALA A 98 -1.11 -35.53 -9.92
N LEU A 99 0.23 -35.40 -9.81
CA LEU A 99 1.15 -36.51 -10.06
C LEU A 99 1.00 -37.64 -9.06
N LEU A 100 0.81 -37.34 -7.78
CA LEU A 100 0.55 -38.35 -6.76
C LEU A 100 -0.76 -39.11 -7.03
N ILE A 101 -1.79 -38.43 -7.52
CA ILE A 101 -3.05 -39.06 -7.94
C ILE A 101 -2.80 -40.00 -9.12
N ASP A 102 -2.05 -39.57 -10.12
CA ASP A 102 -1.79 -40.39 -11.30
C ASP A 102 -0.90 -41.61 -10.97
N VAL A 103 0.12 -41.43 -10.12
CA VAL A 103 0.92 -42.54 -9.59
C VAL A 103 0.07 -43.50 -8.74
N LYS A 104 -0.91 -43.01 -7.98
CA LYS A 104 -1.84 -43.89 -7.26
C LYS A 104 -2.73 -44.70 -8.20
N LYS A 105 -3.19 -44.12 -9.31
CA LYS A 105 -3.98 -44.84 -10.34
C LYS A 105 -3.18 -45.95 -11.03
N LEU A 106 -1.86 -45.81 -11.10
CA LEU A 106 -0.95 -46.78 -11.72
C LEU A 106 -0.83 -48.12 -10.96
N GLY A 107 -1.21 -48.18 -9.68
CA GLY A 107 -1.18 -49.41 -8.87
C GLY A 107 0.25 -49.89 -8.53
N ARG A 108 0.37 -51.14 -8.04
CA ARG A 108 1.64 -51.67 -7.48
C ARG A 108 2.71 -52.00 -8.53
N TRP A 109 2.32 -52.22 -9.78
CA TRP A 109 3.20 -52.65 -10.88
C TRP A 109 2.80 -52.02 -12.23
N PRO A 110 3.07 -50.73 -12.46
CA PRO A 110 2.74 -50.10 -13.72
C PRO A 110 3.66 -50.52 -14.86
N THR A 111 3.06 -50.71 -16.04
CA THR A 111 3.76 -51.01 -17.29
C THR A 111 4.54 -49.79 -17.77
N ASN A 112 5.63 -49.99 -18.52
CA ASN A 112 6.48 -48.89 -19.03
C ASN A 112 5.71 -47.86 -19.86
N THR A 113 4.67 -48.27 -20.58
CA THR A 113 3.76 -47.38 -21.32
C THR A 113 2.95 -46.46 -20.39
N GLN A 114 2.53 -46.96 -19.23
CA GLN A 114 1.77 -46.19 -18.26
C GLN A 114 2.67 -45.23 -17.47
N LYS A 115 3.91 -45.64 -17.17
CA LYS A 115 4.94 -44.75 -16.62
C LYS A 115 5.29 -43.61 -17.59
N LEU A 116 5.39 -43.91 -18.89
CA LEU A 116 5.63 -42.92 -19.93
C LEU A 116 4.48 -41.90 -20.03
N ALA A 117 3.23 -42.36 -19.94
CA ALA A 117 2.06 -41.49 -19.98
C ALA A 117 2.04 -40.48 -18.82
N VAL A 118 2.42 -40.89 -17.61
CA VAL A 118 2.54 -39.96 -16.47
C VAL A 118 3.69 -38.98 -16.67
N ALA A 119 4.84 -39.42 -17.18
CA ALA A 119 5.98 -38.55 -17.45
C ALA A 119 5.69 -37.49 -18.54
N GLN A 120 4.86 -37.81 -19.53
CA GLN A 120 4.43 -36.88 -20.57
C GLN A 120 3.45 -35.82 -20.08
N HIS A 121 2.73 -36.10 -18.98
CA HIS A 121 1.80 -35.16 -18.35
C HIS A 121 2.52 -34.12 -17.45
N CYS A 122 3.81 -34.34 -17.15
CA CYS A 122 4.65 -33.43 -16.36
C CYS A 122 5.37 -32.33 -17.16
N ASN A 123 5.41 -32.42 -18.50
CA ASN A 123 6.11 -31.47 -19.39
C ASN A 123 5.12 -30.49 -20.02
#